data_AF-A0A7Y0K9L0-F1
#
_entry.id   AF-A0A7Y0K9L0-F1
#
_cell.length_a   1.000
_cell.length_b   1.000
_cell.length_c   1.000
_cell.angle_alpha   90.00
_cell.angle_beta   90.00
_cell.angle_gamma   90.00
#
_symmetry.space_group_name_H-M   'P 1'
#
loop_
_entity.id
_entity.type
_entity.pdbx_description
1 polymer ?
#
loop_
_entity_poly.entity_id
_entity_poly.type
_entity_poly.pdbx_seq_one_letter_code
_entity_poly.pdbx_strand_id
1 'polypeptide(L)'
;MRYKWLWCLLVVVMIAICLCIFLPITDNHRTPSSIPNENRLKKMILDTGELNIDTILKQIALDGKHVFIPHLSSDKQYGYSLLEWKDNKWEVIYITSTGEPLLWKIENESGTIPNSF
;
A
#
# COMPACT_ATOMS: atom_id res chain seq x y z
N MET A 1 -24.40 45.16 -21.94
CA MET A 1 -24.77 44.04 -21.04
C MET A 1 -24.30 42.65 -21.51
N ARG A 2 -23.54 42.50 -22.62
CA ARG A 2 -23.20 41.18 -23.19
C ARG A 2 -21.94 40.50 -22.60
N TYR A 3 -21.03 41.26 -21.98
CA TYR A 3 -19.78 40.72 -21.43
C TYR A 3 -19.90 40.21 -19.98
N LYS A 4 -20.91 40.65 -19.23
CA LYS A 4 -21.07 40.26 -17.81
C LYS A 4 -21.28 38.75 -17.62
N TRP A 5 -21.99 38.11 -18.55
CA TRP A 5 -22.18 36.67 -18.57
C TRP A 5 -20.89 35.91 -18.92
N LEU A 6 -20.08 36.46 -19.83
CA LEU A 6 -18.75 35.90 -20.16
C LEU A 6 -17.80 35.93 -18.96
N TRP A 7 -17.81 37.01 -18.16
CA TRP A 7 -17.01 37.09 -16.94
C TRP A 7 -17.50 36.13 -15.85
N CYS A 8 -18.82 35.98 -15.68
CA CYS A 8 -19.36 34.99 -14.75
C CYS A 8 -18.97 33.57 -15.16
N LEU A 9 -19.03 33.25 -16.46
CA LEU A 9 -18.67 31.94 -16.98
C LEU A 9 -17.17 31.65 -16.76
N LEU A 10 -16.31 32.65 -16.97
CA LEU A 10 -14.87 32.52 -16.72
C LEU A 10 -14.55 32.24 -15.25
N VAL A 11 -15.21 32.94 -14.32
CA VAL A 11 -15.03 32.72 -12.87
C VAL A 11 -15.51 31.32 -12.46
N VAL A 12 -16.64 30.85 -12.99
CA VAL A 12 -17.15 29.50 -12.70
C VAL A 12 -16.19 28.42 -13.19
N VAL A 13 -15.62 28.58 -14.39
CA VAL A 13 -14.61 27.66 -14.93
C VAL A 13 -13.34 27.65 -14.08
N MET A 14 -12.87 28.82 -13.63
CA MET A 14 -11.72 28.93 -12.72
C MET A 14 -11.96 28.19 -11.40
N ILE A 15 -13.14 28.37 -10.79
CA ILE A 15 -13.51 27.69 -9.55
C ILE A 15 -13.59 26.17 -9.76
N ALA A 16 -14.17 25.70 -10.87
CA ALA A 16 -14.23 24.29 -11.20
C ALA A 16 -12.83 23.66 -11.38
N ILE A 17 -11.91 24.36 -12.06
CA ILE A 17 -10.52 23.91 -12.21
C ILE A 17 -9.81 23.86 -10.85
N CYS A 18 -10.02 24.88 -10.01
CA CYS A 18 -9.46 24.93 -8.66
C CYS A 18 -9.97 23.74 -7.83
N LEU A 19 -11.27 23.46 -7.87
CA LEU A 19 -11.86 22.30 -7.19
C LEU A 19 -11.32 20.98 -7.74
N CYS A 20 -11.12 20.81 -9.05
CA CYS A 20 -10.52 19.58 -9.60
C CYS A 20 -9.06 19.37 -9.19
N ILE A 21 -8.30 20.45 -8.96
CA ILE A 21 -6.89 20.38 -8.53
C ILE A 21 -6.78 20.16 -7.01
N PHE A 22 -7.66 20.80 -6.22
CA PHE A 22 -7.62 20.77 -4.76
C PHE A 22 -8.48 19.68 -4.12
N LEU A 23 -9.44 19.10 -4.84
CA LEU A 23 -10.14 17.91 -4.37
C LEU A 23 -9.29 16.68 -4.68
N PRO A 24 -8.98 15.82 -3.70
CA PRO A 24 -8.30 14.55 -3.93
C PRO A 24 -9.29 13.57 -4.58
N ILE A 25 -9.61 13.77 -5.87
CA ILE A 25 -10.56 12.91 -6.61
C ILE A 25 -9.93 11.55 -6.95
N THR A 26 -8.66 11.33 -6.65
CA THR A 26 -8.01 10.04 -6.88
C THR A 26 -8.09 9.16 -5.64
N ASP A 27 -9.29 8.72 -5.29
CA ASP A 27 -9.43 7.44 -4.60
C ASP A 27 -8.94 6.36 -5.57
N ASN A 28 -7.65 6.10 -5.53
CA ASN A 28 -7.00 5.02 -6.24
C ASN A 28 -7.34 3.67 -5.59
N HIS A 29 -8.64 3.41 -5.38
CA HIS A 29 -9.19 2.09 -5.07
C HIS A 29 -9.10 1.17 -6.30
N ARG A 30 -7.91 1.08 -6.90
CA ARG A 30 -7.64 -0.01 -7.84
C ARG A 30 -7.52 -1.28 -7.00
N THR A 31 -8.26 -2.29 -7.43
CA THR A 31 -8.14 -3.64 -6.88
C THR A 31 -6.68 -4.06 -6.89
N PRO A 32 -6.17 -4.63 -5.77
CA PRO A 32 -4.80 -5.09 -5.66
C PRO A 32 -4.38 -5.95 -6.85
N SER A 33 -3.24 -5.60 -7.44
CA SER A 33 -2.63 -6.45 -8.47
C SER A 33 -2.20 -7.79 -7.87
N SER A 34 -1.97 -8.81 -8.70
CA SER A 34 -1.42 -10.09 -8.25
C SER A 34 -0.18 -9.90 -7.37
N ILE A 35 -0.09 -10.67 -6.28
CA ILE A 35 1.04 -10.64 -5.35
C ILE A 35 2.37 -10.79 -6.13
N PRO A 36 3.44 -10.04 -5.79
CA PRO A 36 4.71 -10.14 -6.48
C PRO A 36 5.28 -11.57 -6.46
N ASN A 37 5.86 -11.99 -7.59
CA ASN A 37 6.58 -13.26 -7.66
C ASN A 37 7.83 -13.26 -6.76
N GLU A 38 8.40 -14.44 -6.54
CA GLU A 38 9.52 -14.64 -5.62
C GLU A 38 10.73 -13.73 -5.90
N ASN A 39 11.16 -13.65 -7.16
CA ASN A 39 12.34 -12.84 -7.53
C ASN A 39 12.10 -11.35 -7.29
N ARG A 40 10.91 -10.86 -7.64
CA ARG A 40 10.53 -9.47 -7.40
C ARG A 40 10.45 -9.17 -5.91
N LEU A 41 9.95 -10.14 -5.13
CA LEU A 41 9.81 -9.99 -3.69
C LEU A 41 11.17 -9.95 -2.97
N LYS A 42 12.10 -10.84 -3.33
CA LYS A 42 13.50 -10.78 -2.82
C LYS A 42 14.12 -9.44 -3.14
N LYS A 43 13.94 -8.94 -4.36
CA LYS A 43 14.43 -7.63 -4.76
C LYS A 43 13.80 -6.50 -3.95
N MET A 44 12.47 -6.49 -3.77
CA MET A 44 11.78 -5.47 -2.97
C MET A 44 12.30 -5.42 -1.54
N ILE A 45 12.56 -6.57 -0.93
CA ILE A 45 13.08 -6.65 0.44
C ILE A 45 14.56 -6.23 0.47
N LEU A 46 15.37 -6.67 -0.49
CA LEU A 46 16.76 -6.22 -0.62
C LEU A 46 16.86 -4.69 -0.81
N ASP A 47 15.97 -4.11 -1.60
CA ASP A 47 15.93 -2.67 -1.90
C ASP A 47 15.60 -1.82 -0.65
N THR A 48 15.05 -2.42 0.43
CA THR A 48 14.88 -1.73 1.73
C THR A 48 16.21 -1.51 2.46
N GLY A 49 17.24 -2.30 2.15
CA GLY A 49 18.53 -2.29 2.83
C GLY A 49 18.56 -2.99 4.19
N GLU A 50 17.43 -3.54 4.67
CA GLU A 50 17.35 -4.13 6.00
C GLU A 50 17.79 -5.59 6.05
N LEU A 51 17.49 -6.37 5.00
CA LEU A 51 17.73 -7.81 5.00
C LEU A 51 17.92 -8.38 3.60
N ASN A 52 18.86 -9.32 3.47
CA ASN A 52 19.00 -10.15 2.28
C ASN A 52 18.33 -11.52 2.50
N ILE A 53 17.42 -11.90 1.60
CA ILE A 53 16.64 -13.13 1.69
C ILE A 53 17.19 -14.18 0.72
N ASP A 54 17.48 -15.37 1.26
CA ASP A 54 17.89 -16.54 0.50
C ASP A 54 16.66 -17.26 -0.06
N THR A 55 15.69 -17.57 0.80
CA THR A 55 14.52 -18.39 0.46
C THR A 55 13.23 -17.76 0.97
N ILE A 56 12.22 -17.65 0.11
CA ILE A 56 10.84 -17.35 0.53
C ILE A 56 10.13 -18.68 0.77
N LEU A 57 9.59 -18.86 1.98
CA LEU A 57 8.97 -20.11 2.37
C LEU A 57 7.52 -20.19 1.87
N LYS A 58 6.79 -19.08 1.98
CA LYS A 58 5.39 -18.99 1.53
C LYS A 58 4.97 -17.54 1.30
N GLN A 59 3.92 -17.36 0.52
CA GLN A 59 3.17 -16.11 0.45
C GLN A 59 1.76 -16.39 0.97
N ILE A 60 1.36 -15.71 2.03
CA ILE A 60 0.07 -15.93 2.69
C ILE A 60 -0.72 -14.62 2.63
N ALA A 61 -1.74 -14.58 1.77
CA ALA A 61 -2.67 -13.45 1.75
C ALA A 61 -3.48 -13.46 3.06
N LEU A 62 -3.39 -12.38 3.82
CA LEU A 62 -4.18 -12.20 5.04
C LEU A 62 -5.56 -11.64 4.69
N ASP A 63 -5.59 -10.70 3.74
CA ASP A 63 -6.79 -10.16 3.10
C ASP A 63 -6.47 -9.70 1.66
N GLY A 64 -7.30 -8.83 1.08
CA GLY A 64 -7.07 -8.32 -0.27
C GLY A 64 -5.83 -7.42 -0.41
N LYS A 65 -5.43 -6.69 0.63
CA LYS A 65 -4.38 -5.65 0.61
C LYS A 65 -3.16 -6.02 1.44
N HIS A 66 -3.18 -7.14 2.17
CA HIS A 66 -2.13 -7.50 3.11
C HIS A 66 -1.61 -8.92 2.89
N VAL A 67 -0.28 -9.08 2.89
CA VAL A 67 0.38 -10.38 2.67
C VAL A 67 1.46 -10.61 3.71
N PHE A 68 1.45 -11.78 4.33
CA PHE A 68 2.47 -12.27 5.24
C PHE A 68 3.43 -13.23 4.52
N ILE A 69 4.74 -13.01 4.72
CA ILE A 69 5.79 -13.68 3.93
C ILE A 69 6.88 -14.18 4.87
N PRO A 70 6.80 -15.44 5.34
CA PRO A 70 7.89 -16.07 6.05
C PRO A 70 9.05 -16.37 5.10
N HIS A 71 10.27 -16.13 5.56
CA HIS A 71 11.50 -16.28 4.76
C HIS A 71 12.69 -16.75 5.61
N LEU A 72 13.74 -17.16 4.92
CA LEU A 72 15.05 -17.47 5.47
C LEU A 72 16.06 -16.47 4.90
N SER A 73 16.77 -15.75 5.76
CA SER A 73 17.81 -14.81 5.35
C SER A 73 19.06 -15.52 4.85
N SER A 74 19.93 -14.79 4.14
CA SER A 74 21.25 -15.29 3.73
C SER A 74 22.11 -15.73 4.92
N ASP A 75 21.92 -15.10 6.09
CA ASP A 75 22.59 -15.44 7.35
C ASP A 75 21.92 -16.61 8.10
N LYS A 76 21.03 -17.33 7.42
CA LYS A 76 20.30 -18.51 7.93
C LYS A 76 19.42 -18.21 9.14
N GLN A 77 18.92 -16.98 9.25
CA GLN A 77 17.94 -16.59 10.26
C GLN A 77 16.53 -16.67 9.69
N TYR A 78 15.61 -17.23 10.47
CA TYR A 78 14.19 -17.23 10.11
C TYR A 78 13.57 -15.87 10.41
N GLY A 79 12.80 -15.38 9.47
CA GLY A 79 12.16 -14.09 9.57
C GLY A 79 10.83 -14.04 8.83
N TYR A 80 10.25 -12.85 8.81
CA TYR A 80 9.10 -12.59 7.98
C TYR A 80 9.08 -11.15 7.48
N SER A 81 8.31 -10.93 6.43
CA SER A 81 8.02 -9.61 5.88
C SER A 81 6.51 -9.44 5.71
N LEU A 82 6.05 -8.20 5.89
CA LEU A 82 4.67 -7.81 5.65
C LEU A 82 4.62 -6.91 4.42
N LEU A 83 3.69 -7.23 3.53
CA LEU A 83 3.41 -6.42 2.35
C LEU A 83 2.03 -5.80 2.46
N GLU A 84 1.94 -4.54 2.06
CA GLU A 84 0.69 -3.78 1.95
C GLU A 84 0.50 -3.30 0.50
N TRP A 85 -0.73 -3.41 -0.01
CA TRP A 85 -1.14 -2.77 -1.25
C TRP A 85 -1.59 -1.34 -0.96
N LYS A 86 -0.74 -0.39 -1.35
CA LYS A 86 -0.96 1.03 -1.14
C LYS A 86 -0.48 1.81 -2.36
N ASP A 87 -1.14 2.93 -2.67
CA ASP A 87 -0.76 3.82 -3.77
C ASP A 87 -0.56 3.08 -5.12
N ASN A 88 -1.42 2.09 -5.39
CA ASN A 88 -1.38 1.22 -6.58
C ASN A 88 -0.12 0.34 -6.73
N LYS A 89 0.57 0.03 -5.63
CA LYS A 89 1.71 -0.89 -5.62
C LYS A 89 1.76 -1.71 -4.34
N TRP A 90 2.43 -2.85 -4.43
CA TRP A 90 2.82 -3.61 -3.26
C TRP A 90 4.06 -2.97 -2.65
N GLU A 91 4.03 -2.70 -1.35
CA GLU A 91 5.15 -2.16 -0.58
C GLU A 91 5.48 -3.08 0.58
N VAL A 92 6.77 -3.20 0.90
CA VAL A 92 7.21 -3.88 2.12
C VAL A 92 7.09 -2.88 3.27
N ILE A 93 6.21 -3.16 4.23
CA ILE A 93 5.94 -2.25 5.36
C ILE A 93 6.65 -2.68 6.64
N TYR A 94 7.11 -3.93 6.71
CA TYR A 94 7.82 -4.46 7.86
C TYR A 94 8.67 -5.66 7.46
N ILE A 95 9.85 -5.76 8.06
CA ILE A 95 10.79 -6.88 7.90
C ILE A 95 11.37 -7.19 9.28
N THR A 96 11.51 -8.48 9.59
CA THR A 96 12.28 -8.92 10.75
C THR A 96 13.00 -10.23 10.44
N SER A 97 14.20 -10.38 11.01
CA SER A 97 14.98 -11.62 11.05
C SER A 97 15.06 -12.24 12.45
N THR A 98 14.47 -11.58 13.45
CA THR A 98 14.44 -12.01 14.86
C THR A 98 13.09 -12.58 15.27
N GLY A 99 12.08 -12.45 14.40
CA GLY A 99 10.71 -12.92 14.66
C GLY A 99 9.93 -12.00 15.61
N GLU A 100 10.42 -10.78 15.83
CA GLU A 100 9.72 -9.78 16.63
C GLU A 100 8.30 -9.56 16.09
N PRO A 101 7.25 -9.64 16.93
CA PRO A 101 5.88 -9.45 16.47
C PRO A 101 5.59 -7.97 16.21
N LEU A 102 5.04 -7.66 15.04
CA LEU A 102 4.43 -6.37 14.78
C LEU A 102 2.94 -6.43 15.12
N LEU A 103 2.47 -5.56 16.02
CA LEU A 103 1.03 -5.36 16.20
C LEU A 103 0.50 -4.55 15.02
N TRP A 104 -0.09 -5.25 14.06
CA TRP A 104 -0.65 -4.63 12.87
C TRP A 104 -2.14 -4.35 13.05
N LYS A 105 -2.53 -3.08 13.16
CA LYS A 105 -3.93 -2.67 13.20
C LYS A 105 -4.48 -2.61 11.77
N ILE A 106 -5.33 -3.56 11.41
CA ILE A 106 -6.05 -3.57 10.14
C ILE A 106 -7.40 -2.88 10.36
N GLU A 107 -7.62 -1.74 9.69
CA GLU A 107 -8.93 -1.07 9.69
C GLU A 107 -9.80 -1.66 8.59
N ASN A 108 -10.97 -2.19 8.97
CA ASN A 108 -11.95 -2.69 8.02
C ASN A 108 -12.55 -1.52 7.22
N GLU A 109 -13.00 -1.78 5.98
CA GLU A 109 -13.62 -0.78 5.09
C GLU A 109 -14.86 -0.09 5.69
N SER A 110 -15.46 -0.65 6.75
CA SER A 110 -16.57 -0.05 7.50
C SER A 110 -16.13 0.91 8.63
N GLY A 111 -14.83 1.11 8.86
CA GLY A 111 -14.30 1.85 10.01
C GLY A 111 -14.58 1.18 11.36
N THR A 112 -15.12 -0.04 11.36
CA THR A 112 -15.47 -0.77 12.58
C THR A 112 -14.35 -1.73 12.92
N ILE A 113 -13.66 -1.46 14.03
CA ILE A 113 -12.74 -2.41 14.65
C ILE A 113 -13.60 -3.60 15.10
N PRO A 114 -13.42 -4.82 14.56
CA PRO A 114 -14.08 -5.98 15.12
C PRO A 114 -13.49 -6.15 16.51
N ASN A 115 -14.35 -6.17 17.52
CA ASN A 115 -13.99 -6.24 18.93
C ASN A 115 -12.79 -7.19 19.11
N SER A 116 -11.65 -6.61 19.46
CA SER A 116 -10.44 -7.35 19.76
C SER A 116 -10.64 -8.06 21.09
N PHE A 117 -10.82 -9.38 21.01
CA PHE A 117 -10.87 -10.40 22.07
C PHE A 117 -12.04 -10.34 23.05
#